data_AF-A0A069D623-F1
#
_entry.id   AF-A0A069D623-F1
#
_cell.length_a   1.000
_cell.length_b   1.000
_cell.length_c   1.000
_cell.angle_alpha   90.00
_cell.angle_beta   90.00
_cell.angle_gamma   90.00
#
_symmetry.space_group_name_H-M   'P 1'
#
loop_
_entity.id
_entity.type
_entity.pdbx_description
1 polymer ?
#
loop_
_entity_poly.entity_id
_entity_poly.type
_entity_poly.pdbx_seq_one_letter_code
_entity_poly.pdbx_strand_id
1 'polypeptide(L)'
;MDKRILYTVDDYLKDDDFIIAVLDHDSAKLSQWEEFLRHCPMQEALFNEARDVLQGLPNEQLLSEAEAASLKDSIWKSVLV
;
A
#
# COMPACT_ATOMS: atom_id res chain seq x y z
N MET A 1 10.00 25.20 17.20
CA MET A 1 8.96 25.06 16.17
C MET A 1 8.66 23.58 16.04
N ASP A 2 7.61 23.11 16.71
CA ASP A 2 7.13 21.74 16.59
C ASP A 2 6.57 21.59 15.18
N LYS A 3 7.41 21.07 14.28
CA LYS A 3 7.00 20.63 12.96
C LYS A 3 6.07 19.45 13.24
N ARG A 4 4.78 19.71 13.48
CA ARG A 4 3.74 18.69 13.43
C ARG A 4 3.82 18.17 12.00
N ILE A 5 4.59 17.10 11.80
CA ILE A 5 4.70 16.43 10.52
C ILE A 5 3.31 15.86 10.29
N LEU A 6 2.49 16.60 9.54
CA LEU A 6 1.29 16.05 8.96
C LEU A 6 1.76 15.10 7.88
N TYR A 7 1.71 13.80 8.17
CA TYR A 7 1.85 12.80 7.14
C TYR A 7 0.69 12.97 6.18
N THR A 8 0.97 12.84 4.89
CA THR A 8 -0.06 12.64 3.87
C THR A 8 -0.15 11.16 3.56
N VAL A 9 -1.21 10.72 2.89
CA VAL A 9 -1.33 9.30 2.46
C VAL A 9 -0.12 8.85 1.64
N ASP A 10 0.42 9.70 0.77
CA ASP A 10 1.63 9.41 0.00
C ASP A 10 2.88 9.26 0.88
N ASP A 11 2.96 10.00 1.98
CA ASP A 11 4.08 9.90 2.94
C ASP A 11 4.04 8.56 3.69
N TYR A 12 2.84 8.12 4.09
CA TYR A 12 2.63 6.78 4.66
C TYR A 12 2.98 5.66 3.66
N LEU A 13 2.55 5.79 2.41
CA LEU A 13 2.81 4.79 1.36
C LEU A 13 4.29 4.73 0.90
N LYS A 14 5.09 5.73 1.29
CA LYS A 14 6.54 5.77 1.07
C LYS A 14 7.34 5.31 2.28
N ASP A 15 6.68 5.12 3.41
CA ASP A 15 7.33 4.74 4.65
C ASP A 15 7.39 3.22 4.77
N ASP A 16 8.60 2.66 4.64
CA ASP A 16 8.83 1.22 4.72
C ASP A 16 8.35 0.63 6.07
N ASP A 17 8.41 1.41 7.15
CA ASP A 17 7.97 1.00 8.48
C ASP A 17 6.46 0.77 8.50
N PHE A 18 5.71 1.73 7.93
CA PHE A 18 4.26 1.64 7.77
C PHE A 18 3.86 0.47 6.86
N ILE A 19 4.54 0.32 5.72
CA ILE A 19 4.25 -0.75 4.76
C ILE A 19 4.46 -2.13 5.42
N ILE A 20 5.56 -2.31 6.15
CA ILE A 20 5.83 -3.54 6.90
C ILE A 20 4.80 -3.75 8.01
N ALA A 21 4.44 -2.70 8.75
CA ALA A 21 3.43 -2.79 9.82
C ALA A 21 2.07 -3.28 9.29
N VAL A 22 1.67 -2.80 8.11
CA VAL A 22 0.37 -3.11 7.50
C VAL A 22 0.39 -4.44 6.74
N LEU A 23 1.43 -4.73 5.96
CA LEU A 23 1.51 -5.93 5.13
C LEU A 23 2.00 -7.16 5.90
N ASP A 24 3.02 -7.01 6.76
CA ASP A 24 3.60 -8.11 7.53
C ASP A 24 2.88 -8.33 8.87
N HIS A 25 1.91 -7.47 9.20
CA HIS A 25 1.21 -7.44 10.49
C HIS A 25 2.17 -7.40 11.68
N ASP A 26 3.28 -6.67 11.55
CA ASP A 26 4.28 -6.56 12.61
C ASP A 26 3.70 -5.81 13.82
N SER A 27 3.49 -6.55 14.90
CA SER A 27 2.88 -6.03 16.14
C SER A 27 3.69 -4.94 16.84
N ALA A 28 5.01 -4.91 16.67
CA ALA A 28 5.86 -3.89 17.29
C ALA A 28 5.73 -2.56 16.55
N LYS A 29 5.72 -2.61 15.21
CA LYS A 29 5.53 -1.45 14.34
C LYS A 29 4.11 -0.90 14.45
N LEU A 30 3.10 -1.77 14.45
CA LEU A 30 1.70 -1.38 14.67
C LEU A 30 1.52 -0.63 15.99
N SER A 31 2.15 -1.10 17.07
CA SER A 31 2.08 -0.42 18.37
C SER A 31 2.69 0.99 18.34
N GLN A 32 3.76 1.21 17.57
CA GLN A 32 4.37 2.53 17.39
C GLN A 32 3.45 3.48 16.62
N TRP A 33 2.82 2.99 15.55
CA TRP A 33 1.84 3.75 14.79
C TRP A 33 0.57 4.06 15.60
N GLU A 34 0.09 3.12 16.42
CA GLU A 34 -1.03 3.35 17.34
C GLU A 34 -0.70 4.41 18.40
N GLU A 35 0.52 4.40 18.96
CA GLU A 35 0.96 5.43 19.91
C GLU A 35 1.04 6.81 19.23
N PHE A 36 1.58 6.86 18.01
CA PHE A 36 1.59 8.07 17.20
C PHE A 36 0.18 8.61 16.93
N LEU A 37 -0.78 7.75 16.60
CA LEU A 37 -2.18 8.13 16.39
C LEU A 37 -2.86 8.66 17.66
N ARG A 38 -2.51 8.17 18.86
CA ARG A 38 -3.01 8.75 20.12
C ARG A 38 -2.59 10.20 20.30
N HIS A 39 -1.39 10.55 19.85
CA HIS A 39 -0.90 11.93 19.91
C HIS A 39 -1.41 12.80 18.76
N CYS A 40 -1.74 12.19 17.62
CA CYS A 40 -2.19 12.84 16.40
C CYS A 40 -3.47 12.21 15.83
N PRO A 41 -4.63 12.32 16.53
CA PRO A 41 -5.87 11.67 16.10
C PRO A 41 -6.40 12.19 14.75
N MET A 42 -5.98 13.39 14.34
CA MET A 42 -6.29 13.95 13.02
C MET A 42 -5.71 13.14 11.86
N GLN A 43 -4.68 12.32 12.10
CA GLN A 43 -4.05 11.48 11.09
C GLN A 43 -4.68 10.09 11.01
N GLU A 44 -5.60 9.74 11.90
CA GLU A 44 -6.28 8.43 11.88
C GLU A 44 -7.05 8.20 10.57
N ALA A 45 -7.65 9.24 10.00
CA ALA A 45 -8.30 9.17 8.70
C ALA A 45 -7.31 8.87 7.57
N LEU A 46 -6.16 9.54 7.56
CA LEU A 46 -5.10 9.36 6.55
C LEU A 46 -4.40 8.00 6.71
N PHE A 47 -4.20 7.56 7.95
CA PHE A 47 -3.66 6.25 8.28
C PHE A 47 -4.57 5.13 7.79
N ASN A 48 -5.87 5.23 8.05
CA ASN A 48 -6.84 4.25 7.56
C ASN A 48 -6.95 4.28 6.04
N GLU A 49 -6.89 5.46 5.40
CA GLU A 49 -6.88 5.58 3.93
C GLU A 49 -5.62 4.93 3.34
N ALA A 50 -4.43 5.20 3.88
CA ALA A 50 -3.19 4.58 3.43
C ALA A 50 -3.19 3.06 3.67
N ARG A 51 -3.75 2.61 4.80
CA ARG A 51 -3.92 1.18 5.11
C ARG A 51 -4.88 0.52 4.13
N ASP A 52 -6.01 1.17 3.82
CA ASP A 52 -6.99 0.69 2.85
C ASP A 52 -6.39 0.65 1.43
N VAL A 53 -5.52 1.60 1.07
CA VAL A 53 -4.75 1.53 -0.18
C VAL A 53 -3.78 0.35 -0.17
N LEU A 54 -3.06 0.09 0.94
CA LEU A 54 -2.14 -1.06 1.03
C LEU A 54 -2.85 -2.42 1.06
N GLN A 55 -3.99 -2.51 1.75
CA GLN A 55 -4.77 -3.75 1.90
C GLN A 55 -5.74 -3.97 0.74
N GLY A 56 -6.25 -2.88 0.18
CA GLY A 56 -7.15 -2.83 -0.95
C GLY A 56 -6.43 -2.73 -2.29
N LEU A 57 -5.10 -2.62 -2.31
CA LEU A 57 -4.29 -3.04 -3.44
C LEU A 57 -4.63 -4.52 -3.67
N PRO A 58 -5.41 -4.83 -4.72
CA PRO A 58 -5.73 -6.21 -5.00
C PRO A 58 -4.40 -6.89 -5.28
N ASN A 59 -4.15 -8.02 -4.62
CA ASN A 59 -3.08 -8.94 -5.02
C ASN A 59 -3.25 -9.45 -6.47
N GLU A 60 -4.26 -8.99 -7.21
CA GLU A 60 -4.70 -9.50 -8.50
C GLU A 60 -5.22 -8.36 -9.38
N GLN A 61 -4.35 -7.75 -10.18
CA GLN A 61 -4.59 -7.55 -11.63
C GLN A 61 -3.28 -7.61 -12.44
N LEU A 62 -2.22 -8.22 -11.90
CA LEU A 62 -1.35 -9.00 -12.78
C LEU A 62 -2.21 -10.20 -13.15
N LEU A 63 -2.76 -10.16 -14.37
CA LEU A 63 -3.42 -11.26 -15.06
C LEU A 63 -3.04 -12.60 -14.44
N SER A 64 -4.04 -13.43 -14.09
CA SER A 64 -3.76 -14.82 -13.72
C SER A 64 -2.80 -15.41 -14.75
N GLU A 65 -1.83 -16.25 -14.36
CA GLU A 65 -0.74 -16.70 -15.26
C GLU A 65 -1.27 -17.23 -16.61
N ALA A 66 -2.46 -17.82 -16.58
CA ALA A 66 -3.23 -18.23 -17.76
C ALA A 66 -3.69 -17.07 -18.65
N GLU A 67 -4.26 -16.01 -18.08
CA GLU A 67 -4.65 -14.79 -18.82
C GLU A 67 -3.43 -14.01 -19.32
N ALA A 68 -2.33 -13.98 -18.55
CA ALA A 68 -1.06 -13.37 -18.95
C ALA A 68 -0.45 -14.08 -20.16
N ALA A 69 -0.46 -15.41 -20.15
CA ALA A 69 0.02 -16.23 -21.25
C ALA A 69 -0.86 -16.06 -22.50
N SER A 70 -2.19 -15.99 -22.34
CA SER A 70 -3.13 -15.81 -23.45
C SER A 70 -3.01 -14.43 -24.10
N LEU A 71 -2.88 -13.36 -23.29
CA LEU A 71 -2.59 -12.01 -23.77
C LEU A 71 -1.24 -11.94 -24.48
N LYS A 72 -0.22 -12.60 -23.93
CA LYS A 72 1.09 -12.68 -24.57
C LYS A 72 0.99 -13.39 -25.93
N ASP A 73 0.34 -14.55 -26.03
CA ASP A 73 0.16 -15.25 -27.32
C ASP A 73 -0.55 -14.38 -28.37
N SER A 74 -1.60 -13.65 -27.95
CA SER A 74 -2.36 -12.77 -28.84
C SER A 74 -1.53 -11.58 -29.35
N ILE A 75 -0.68 -10.99 -28.50
CA ILE A 75 0.19 -9.87 -28.90
C ILE A 75 1.25 -10.35 -29.91
N TRP A 76 1.85 -11.51 -29.68
CA TRP A 76 2.88 -12.06 -30.57
C TRP A 76 2.30 -12.44 -31.94
N LYS A 77 1.06 -12.94 -31.99
CA LYS A 77 0.34 -13.19 -33.26
C LYS A 77 0.04 -11.93 -34.06
N SER A 78 -0.24 -10.81 -33.40
CA SER A 78 -0.52 -9.53 -34.08
C SER A 78 0.73 -8.82 -34.60
N VAL A 79 1.90 -9.06 -34.00
CA VAL A 79 3.18 -8.43 -34.42
C VAL A 79 3.87 -9.19 -35.56
N LEU A 80 3.49 -10.44 -35.81
CA LEU A 80 4.09 -11.31 -36.84
C LEU A 80 3.37 -11.27 -38.20
N VAL A 81 2.63 -10.19 -38.50
CA VAL A 81 2.05 -9.90 -39.83
C VAL A 81 2.99 -9.00 -40.63
#